data_AF-A0A3B9C2T5-F1
#
_entry.id   AF-A0A3B9C2T5-F1
#
_cell.length_a   1.000
_cell.length_b   1.000
_cell.length_c   1.000
_cell.angle_alpha   90.00
_cell.angle_beta   90.00
_cell.angle_gamma   90.00
#
_symmetry.space_group_name_H-M   'P 1'
#
loop_
_entity.id
_entity.type
_entity.pdbx_description
1 polymer ?
#
loop_
_entity_poly.entity_id
_entity_poly.type
_entity_poly.pdbx_seq_one_letter_code
_entity_poly.pdbx_strand_id
1 'polypeptide(L)'
;MKETEIWELFDGIKEKFGLRVFGKGYMYRIIPDSIIFEGDEISDKQKQQGIKGKRTYVPYDKGDKEGNRWYLETPYLIDWSEDSVAFLSTDERARWQGYNFFFRNGFCWTNVLNPNSTYFKCRLKDTTVNDVGSMSLYDESGLGDKYFVLSLNSYLHFKVLREFFNNTVNIQMNDIRKLPIKIPSEKELKTFNKKFDECLAIKKEYFAGEIDRAEMNAQLRPIEAEIDEMVNKLYGIEAKEEIVLDELEEEVFITEETEEDED
;
A
#
# COMPACT_ATOMS: atom_id res chain seq x y z
N MET A 1 -11.91 -12.31 29.42
CA MET A 1 -12.92 -11.55 28.66
C MET A 1 -12.85 -12.03 27.22
N LYS A 2 -13.99 -12.15 26.55
CA LYS A 2 -14.04 -12.34 25.10
C LYS A 2 -13.63 -11.04 24.42
N GLU A 3 -13.11 -11.12 23.21
CA GLU A 3 -12.69 -9.96 22.41
C GLU A 3 -13.81 -8.91 22.29
N THR A 4 -15.06 -9.35 22.12
CA THR A 4 -16.25 -8.47 22.09
C THR A 4 -16.51 -7.73 23.41
N GLU A 5 -16.26 -8.37 24.55
CA GLU A 5 -16.40 -7.73 25.88
C GLU A 5 -15.33 -6.67 26.09
N ILE A 6 -14.14 -6.87 25.50
CA ILE A 6 -13.05 -5.88 25.50
C ILE A 6 -13.48 -4.69 24.64
N TRP A 7 -14.06 -4.92 23.45
CA TRP A 7 -14.54 -3.82 22.59
C TRP A 7 -15.58 -2.96 23.30
N GLU A 8 -16.61 -3.57 23.88
CA GLU A 8 -17.67 -2.87 24.60
C GLU A 8 -17.12 -2.04 25.77
N LEU A 9 -16.16 -2.58 26.51
CA LEU A 9 -15.49 -1.85 27.60
C LEU A 9 -14.74 -0.62 27.07
N PHE A 10 -13.93 -0.78 26.03
CA PHE A 10 -13.12 0.30 25.47
C PHE A 10 -13.98 1.38 24.81
N ASP A 11 -15.07 0.98 24.15
CA ASP A 11 -16.02 1.90 23.52
C ASP A 11 -16.79 2.70 24.56
N GLY A 12 -17.27 2.04 25.63
CA GLY A 12 -17.93 2.74 26.74
C GLY A 12 -17.00 3.73 27.45
N ILE A 13 -15.70 3.43 27.55
CA ILE A 13 -14.71 4.38 28.09
C ILE A 13 -14.53 5.58 27.12
N LYS A 14 -14.47 5.36 25.81
CA LYS A 14 -14.36 6.44 24.81
C LYS A 14 -15.60 7.33 24.75
N GLU A 15 -16.78 6.76 24.83
CA GLU A 15 -18.02 7.52 24.89
C GLU A 15 -18.05 8.42 26.14
N LYS A 16 -17.56 7.92 27.27
CA LYS A 16 -17.57 8.66 28.53
C LYS A 16 -16.48 9.71 28.66
N PHE A 17 -15.28 9.43 28.17
CA PHE A 17 -14.08 10.25 28.43
C PHE A 17 -13.47 10.86 27.16
N GLY A 18 -14.05 10.60 26.00
CA GLY A 18 -13.61 11.10 24.70
C GLY A 18 -12.70 10.14 23.94
N LEU A 19 -12.64 10.31 22.62
CA LEU A 19 -11.92 9.43 21.68
C LEU A 19 -10.43 9.26 22.00
N ARG A 20 -9.79 10.28 22.59
CA ARG A 20 -8.36 10.31 22.91
C ARG A 20 -8.01 9.84 24.33
N VAL A 21 -8.97 9.28 25.08
CA VAL A 21 -8.74 8.82 26.46
C VAL A 21 -7.57 7.83 26.61
N PHE A 22 -7.23 7.10 25.55
CA PHE A 22 -6.11 6.16 25.52
C PHE A 22 -4.90 6.65 24.69
N GLY A 23 -4.87 7.92 24.26
CA GLY A 23 -3.86 8.44 23.35
C GLY A 23 -4.19 8.22 21.86
N LYS A 24 -3.33 8.75 20.98
CA LYS A 24 -3.40 8.49 19.52
C LYS A 24 -2.89 7.06 19.26
N GLY A 25 -3.48 6.37 18.29
CA GLY A 25 -3.03 5.03 17.88
C GLY A 25 -3.51 3.84 18.74
N TYR A 26 -4.20 4.07 19.86
CA TYR A 26 -4.56 3.03 20.83
C TYR A 26 -5.79 2.19 20.46
N MET A 27 -5.88 1.70 19.22
CA MET A 27 -7.02 0.84 18.84
C MET A 27 -6.68 -0.16 17.75
N TYR A 28 -6.02 -1.24 18.15
CA TYR A 28 -6.02 -2.47 17.38
C TYR A 28 -7.03 -3.42 18.02
N ARG A 29 -8.10 -3.74 17.29
CA ARG A 29 -9.04 -4.80 17.64
C ARG A 29 -8.63 -6.06 16.88
N ILE A 30 -8.71 -7.21 17.52
CA ILE A 30 -8.51 -8.48 16.81
C ILE A 30 -9.83 -8.85 16.15
N ILE A 31 -9.93 -8.64 14.85
CA ILE A 31 -11.15 -8.88 14.09
C ILE A 31 -11.24 -10.37 13.69
N PRO A 32 -12.30 -11.10 14.07
CA PRO A 32 -12.50 -12.47 13.61
C PRO A 32 -12.97 -12.50 12.14
N ASP A 33 -12.48 -13.46 11.35
CA ASP A 33 -12.83 -13.60 9.92
C ASP A 33 -14.33 -13.59 9.63
N SER A 34 -15.13 -14.12 10.57
CA SER A 34 -16.60 -14.16 10.49
C SER A 34 -17.30 -12.79 10.36
N ILE A 35 -16.61 -11.68 10.66
CA ILE A 35 -17.15 -10.31 10.51
C ILE A 35 -16.44 -9.48 9.44
N ILE A 36 -15.46 -10.05 8.75
CA ILE A 36 -14.84 -9.46 7.56
C ILE A 36 -15.81 -9.60 6.40
N PHE A 37 -16.01 -8.53 5.64
CA PHE A 37 -16.80 -8.47 4.43
C PHE A 37 -15.88 -8.53 3.21
N GLU A 38 -16.27 -9.30 2.20
CA GLU A 38 -15.50 -9.44 0.96
C GLU A 38 -15.54 -8.14 0.15
N GLY A 39 -14.41 -7.45 0.02
CA GLY A 39 -14.33 -6.15 -0.65
C GLY A 39 -14.85 -6.18 -2.08
N ASP A 40 -14.59 -7.25 -2.82
CA ASP A 40 -15.00 -7.41 -4.23
C ASP A 40 -16.53 -7.54 -4.43
N GLU A 41 -17.27 -7.90 -3.37
CA GLU A 41 -18.73 -8.05 -3.42
C GLU A 41 -19.48 -6.76 -3.06
N ILE A 42 -18.76 -5.68 -2.74
CA ILE A 42 -19.38 -4.44 -2.24
C ILE A 42 -20.12 -3.69 -3.36
N SER A 43 -21.42 -3.44 -3.14
CA SER A 43 -22.23 -2.65 -4.07
C SER A 43 -21.93 -1.15 -3.98
N ASP A 44 -22.21 -0.40 -5.05
CA ASP A 44 -22.02 1.07 -5.06
C ASP A 44 -22.78 1.79 -3.94
N LYS A 45 -23.96 1.25 -3.55
CA LYS A 45 -24.70 1.76 -2.40
C LYS A 45 -23.92 1.55 -1.10
N GLN A 46 -23.38 0.35 -0.87
CA GLN A 46 -22.60 0.04 0.34
C GLN A 46 -21.29 0.81 0.40
N LYS A 47 -20.64 1.08 -0.75
CA LYS A 47 -19.44 1.93 -0.80
C LYS A 47 -19.72 3.31 -0.20
N GLN A 48 -20.89 3.90 -0.50
CA GLN A 48 -21.25 5.26 -0.09
C GLN A 48 -21.97 5.34 1.26
N GLN A 49 -22.76 4.32 1.61
CA GLN A 49 -23.67 4.36 2.77
C GLN A 49 -23.28 3.38 3.87
N GLY A 50 -22.22 2.58 3.67
CA GLY A 50 -21.82 1.53 4.59
C GLY A 50 -22.60 0.22 4.41
N ILE A 51 -22.15 -0.80 5.12
CA ILE A 51 -22.66 -2.16 5.06
C ILE A 51 -23.60 -2.41 6.23
N LYS A 52 -24.81 -2.90 5.91
CA LYS A 52 -25.76 -3.35 6.91
C LYS A 52 -25.56 -4.84 7.20
N GLY A 53 -25.41 -5.21 8.47
CA GLY A 53 -25.36 -6.60 8.90
C GLY A 53 -24.24 -6.85 9.90
N LYS A 54 -23.77 -8.11 9.96
CA LYS A 54 -22.71 -8.54 10.88
C LYS A 54 -21.31 -8.48 10.28
N ARG A 55 -21.21 -8.65 8.97
CA ARG A 55 -19.94 -8.56 8.22
C ARG A 55 -19.79 -7.13 7.73
N THR A 56 -19.04 -6.31 8.44
CA THR A 56 -18.90 -4.88 8.13
C THR A 56 -17.45 -4.41 8.03
N TYR A 57 -16.49 -5.24 8.46
CA TYR A 57 -15.08 -4.89 8.39
C TYR A 57 -14.53 -5.18 6.99
N VAL A 58 -13.84 -4.23 6.40
CA VAL A 58 -13.25 -4.35 5.06
C VAL A 58 -11.74 -4.09 5.11
N PRO A 59 -10.95 -4.61 4.16
CA PRO A 59 -9.52 -4.32 4.04
C PRO A 59 -9.23 -2.81 3.99
N TYR A 60 -8.22 -2.39 4.75
CA TYR A 60 -7.80 -1.00 4.90
C TYR A 60 -6.29 -0.85 4.67
N ASP A 61 -5.89 -0.07 3.68
CA ASP A 61 -4.49 0.21 3.39
C ASP A 61 -4.00 1.46 4.12
N LYS A 62 -3.06 1.28 5.07
CA LYS A 62 -2.54 2.33 5.97
C LYS A 62 -1.04 2.64 5.77
N GLY A 63 -0.57 2.56 4.53
CA GLY A 63 0.86 2.46 4.22
C GLY A 63 1.43 1.08 4.50
N ASP A 64 2.74 1.00 4.43
CA ASP A 64 3.47 -0.25 4.66
C ASP A 64 4.79 0.06 5.37
N LYS A 65 4.85 -0.28 6.65
CA LYS A 65 6.03 -0.09 7.49
C LYS A 65 7.17 -1.02 7.09
N GLU A 66 6.85 -2.20 6.52
CA GLU A 66 7.84 -3.19 6.12
C GLU A 66 8.40 -2.91 4.71
N GLY A 67 7.82 -1.97 3.98
CA GLY A 67 8.33 -1.50 2.70
C GLY A 67 8.24 -2.56 1.59
N ASN A 68 7.15 -3.33 1.51
CA ASN A 68 6.94 -4.33 0.48
C ASN A 68 6.82 -3.67 -0.92
N ARG A 69 7.51 -4.29 -1.88
CA ARG A 69 7.30 -4.08 -3.31
C ARG A 69 6.37 -5.12 -3.90
N TRP A 70 5.82 -4.79 -5.07
CA TRP A 70 5.04 -5.67 -5.96
C TRP A 70 3.63 -5.96 -5.46
N TYR A 71 3.49 -6.44 -4.22
CA TYR A 71 2.23 -6.84 -3.60
C TYR A 71 2.30 -6.75 -2.08
N LEU A 72 1.19 -6.39 -1.46
CA LEU A 72 0.96 -6.44 -0.01
C LEU A 72 -0.47 -6.89 0.24
N GLU A 73 -0.63 -7.94 1.04
CA GLU A 73 -1.92 -8.26 1.65
C GLU A 73 -2.03 -7.45 2.94
N THR A 74 -2.97 -6.50 3.00
CA THR A 74 -3.09 -5.64 4.18
C THR A 74 -3.62 -6.42 5.38
N PRO A 75 -2.95 -6.38 6.54
CA PRO A 75 -3.47 -6.99 7.76
C PRO A 75 -4.51 -6.09 8.45
N TYR A 76 -4.68 -4.85 7.98
CA TYR A 76 -5.55 -3.87 8.62
C TYR A 76 -6.95 -3.90 8.04
N LEU A 77 -7.91 -3.68 8.93
CA LEU A 77 -9.33 -3.64 8.62
C LEU A 77 -9.92 -2.35 9.18
N ILE A 78 -10.95 -1.83 8.51
CA ILE A 78 -11.76 -0.71 8.98
C ILE A 78 -13.22 -1.13 9.05
N ASP A 79 -13.94 -0.70 10.08
CA ASP A 79 -15.38 -0.90 10.14
C ASP A 79 -16.06 0.01 9.10
N TRP A 80 -16.72 -0.60 8.13
CA TRP A 80 -17.47 0.07 7.07
C TRP A 80 -18.98 -0.11 7.25
N SER A 81 -19.45 -0.22 8.50
CA SER A 81 -20.88 -0.27 8.84
C SER A 81 -21.62 1.03 8.44
N GLU A 82 -22.96 0.97 8.32
CA GLU A 82 -23.78 2.16 8.03
C GLU A 82 -23.52 3.30 9.04
N ASP A 83 -23.38 2.96 10.33
CA ASP A 83 -23.11 3.93 11.39
C ASP A 83 -21.70 4.54 11.28
N SER A 84 -20.69 3.72 11.01
CA SER A 84 -19.31 4.19 10.84
C SER A 84 -19.16 5.09 9.62
N VAL A 85 -19.77 4.74 8.48
CA VAL A 85 -19.74 5.59 7.28
C VAL A 85 -20.53 6.88 7.48
N ALA A 86 -21.69 6.83 8.15
CA ALA A 86 -22.45 8.03 8.48
C ALA A 86 -21.65 8.99 9.39
N PHE A 87 -20.94 8.45 10.39
CA PHE A 87 -20.05 9.23 11.24
C PHE A 87 -18.88 9.83 10.45
N LEU A 88 -18.12 8.99 9.71
CA LEU A 88 -16.94 9.43 8.96
C LEU A 88 -17.27 10.46 7.88
N SER A 89 -18.44 10.36 7.25
CA SER A 89 -18.87 11.30 6.20
C SER A 89 -19.36 12.65 6.72
N THR A 90 -19.60 12.78 8.03
CA THR A 90 -20.17 13.99 8.63
C THR A 90 -19.29 14.65 9.70
N ASP A 91 -18.38 13.90 10.36
CA ASP A 91 -17.46 14.48 11.34
C ASP A 91 -16.41 15.37 10.64
N GLU A 92 -16.33 16.65 11.04
CA GLU A 92 -15.41 17.63 10.44
C GLU A 92 -13.92 17.26 10.61
N ARG A 93 -13.58 16.38 11.56
CA ARG A 93 -12.22 15.87 11.78
C ARG A 93 -11.94 14.63 10.94
N ALA A 94 -12.97 13.95 10.45
CA ALA A 94 -12.81 12.90 9.47
C ALA A 94 -12.52 13.54 8.10
N ARG A 95 -11.34 13.26 7.54
CA ARG A 95 -11.02 13.71 6.17
C ARG A 95 -11.73 12.81 5.16
N TRP A 96 -13.04 13.02 4.99
CA TRP A 96 -13.89 12.29 4.04
C TRP A 96 -13.65 12.75 2.59
N GLN A 97 -12.46 12.45 2.07
CA GLN A 97 -12.03 12.81 0.72
C GLN A 97 -11.62 11.57 -0.04
N GLY A 98 -11.78 11.60 -1.37
CA GLY A 98 -11.37 10.47 -2.23
C GLY A 98 -12.21 9.21 -2.08
N TYR A 99 -13.31 9.22 -1.30
CA TYR A 99 -14.15 8.05 -1.04
C TYR A 99 -14.75 7.39 -2.30
N ASN A 100 -14.86 8.14 -3.41
CA ASN A 100 -15.25 7.60 -4.72
C ASN A 100 -14.22 6.64 -5.34
N PHE A 101 -13.00 6.62 -4.82
CA PHE A 101 -11.91 5.75 -5.28
C PHE A 101 -11.67 4.54 -4.37
N PHE A 102 -12.34 4.48 -3.21
CA PHE A 102 -12.31 3.28 -2.38
C PHE A 102 -12.93 2.10 -3.12
N PHE A 103 -12.48 0.89 -2.76
CA PHE A 103 -12.93 -0.34 -3.38
C PHE A 103 -12.68 -0.34 -4.90
N ARG A 104 -11.49 0.11 -5.28
CA ARG A 104 -10.94 -0.01 -6.64
C ARG A 104 -9.57 -0.68 -6.56
N ASN A 105 -9.37 -1.66 -7.45
CA ASN A 105 -8.06 -2.23 -7.74
C ASN A 105 -7.20 -1.21 -8.49
N GLY A 106 -5.94 -1.15 -8.13
CA GLY A 106 -4.97 -0.21 -8.69
C GLY A 106 -3.59 -0.46 -8.11
N PHE A 107 -2.83 0.61 -7.91
CA PHE A 107 -1.53 0.54 -7.27
C PHE A 107 -1.30 1.69 -6.31
N CYS A 108 -0.45 1.46 -5.32
CA CYS A 108 -0.06 2.44 -4.32
C CYS A 108 1.44 2.33 -4.02
N TRP A 109 1.97 3.29 -3.25
CA TRP A 109 3.35 3.29 -2.79
C TRP A 109 3.42 3.62 -1.30
N THR A 110 4.55 3.30 -0.68
CA THR A 110 4.84 3.78 0.68
C THR A 110 5.07 5.28 0.66
N ASN A 111 4.18 6.03 1.33
CA ASN A 111 4.24 7.49 1.42
C ASN A 111 5.59 8.00 1.99
N VAL A 112 6.07 7.40 3.08
CA VAL A 112 7.33 7.79 3.72
C VAL A 112 8.37 6.69 3.49
N LEU A 113 9.34 6.97 2.61
CA LEU A 113 10.44 6.05 2.33
C LEU A 113 11.49 6.06 3.43
N ASN A 114 12.16 4.94 3.62
CA ASN A 114 13.41 4.91 4.38
C ASN A 114 14.42 5.89 3.73
N PRO A 115 15.11 6.76 4.49
CA PRO A 115 16.14 7.66 3.97
C PRO A 115 17.22 6.97 3.11
N ASN A 116 17.54 5.72 3.45
CA ASN A 116 18.53 4.89 2.77
C ASN A 116 17.92 4.03 1.66
N SER A 117 16.63 4.19 1.36
CA SER A 117 15.99 3.37 0.34
C SER A 117 16.65 3.60 -1.02
N THR A 118 16.86 2.52 -1.75
CA THR A 118 17.50 2.52 -3.09
C THR A 118 16.49 2.32 -4.22
N TYR A 119 15.21 2.12 -3.86
CA TYR A 119 14.11 1.88 -4.78
C TYR A 119 12.81 2.47 -4.26
N PHE A 120 11.89 2.74 -5.18
CA PHE A 120 10.49 2.92 -4.81
C PHE A 120 9.90 1.66 -4.20
N LYS A 121 8.96 1.83 -3.27
CA LYS A 121 8.18 0.73 -2.69
C LYS A 121 6.73 0.80 -3.20
N CYS A 122 6.56 0.51 -4.49
CA CYS A 122 5.26 0.49 -5.18
C CYS A 122 4.70 -0.94 -5.21
N ARG A 123 3.38 -1.06 -5.10
CA ARG A 123 2.68 -2.36 -5.05
C ARG A 123 1.27 -2.28 -5.63
N LEU A 124 0.78 -3.42 -6.10
CA LEU A 124 -0.64 -3.56 -6.37
C LEU A 124 -1.43 -3.49 -5.06
N LYS A 125 -2.65 -2.98 -5.17
CA LYS A 125 -3.65 -3.02 -4.10
C LYS A 125 -4.93 -3.68 -4.61
N ASP A 126 -5.60 -4.36 -3.70
CA ASP A 126 -6.94 -4.91 -3.93
C ASP A 126 -8.03 -3.85 -3.71
N THR A 127 -9.28 -4.31 -3.74
CA THR A 127 -10.52 -3.57 -3.50
C THR A 127 -10.63 -3.17 -2.03
N THR A 128 -9.84 -2.18 -1.64
CA THR A 128 -9.67 -1.72 -0.25
C THR A 128 -10.12 -0.27 -0.04
N VAL A 129 -10.32 0.12 1.22
CA VAL A 129 -10.26 1.52 1.66
C VAL A 129 -8.80 1.88 1.88
N ASN A 130 -8.38 3.12 1.62
CA ASN A 130 -6.98 3.53 1.80
C ASN A 130 -6.86 4.93 2.38
N ASP A 131 -5.77 5.19 3.11
CA ASP A 131 -5.44 6.54 3.58
C ASP A 131 -4.23 7.14 2.86
N VAL A 132 -3.71 8.23 3.42
CA VAL A 132 -2.54 8.95 2.88
C VAL A 132 -1.25 8.12 2.93
N GLY A 133 -1.14 7.13 3.81
CA GLY A 133 -0.02 6.20 3.85
C GLY A 133 0.04 5.30 2.62
N SER A 134 -1.12 5.04 2.01
CA SER A 134 -1.30 4.25 0.78
C SER A 134 -2.05 5.04 -0.29
N MET A 135 -1.54 6.22 -0.64
CA MET A 135 -2.05 6.97 -1.79
C MET A 135 -2.05 6.08 -3.04
N SER A 136 -3.16 6.12 -3.78
CA SER A 136 -3.45 5.15 -4.83
C SER A 136 -3.71 5.81 -6.17
N LEU A 137 -3.24 5.16 -7.23
CA LEU A 137 -3.50 5.48 -8.63
C LEU A 137 -4.11 4.27 -9.33
N TYR A 138 -4.80 4.54 -10.43
CA TYR A 138 -5.57 3.55 -11.17
C TYR A 138 -5.29 3.76 -12.66
N ASP A 139 -4.95 2.68 -13.37
CA ASP A 139 -4.78 2.75 -14.81
C ASP A 139 -6.10 3.09 -15.53
N GLU A 140 -6.05 4.13 -16.35
CA GLU A 140 -7.11 4.50 -17.31
C GLU A 140 -6.57 4.53 -18.76
N SER A 141 -5.30 4.15 -18.95
CA SER A 141 -4.61 4.16 -20.25
C SER A 141 -4.70 2.84 -21.01
N GLY A 142 -5.01 1.74 -20.32
CA GLY A 142 -5.07 0.39 -20.88
C GLY A 142 -3.72 -0.35 -20.87
N LEU A 143 -2.68 0.23 -20.25
CA LEU A 143 -1.40 -0.46 -20.03
C LEU A 143 -1.46 -1.47 -18.89
N GLY A 144 -2.39 -1.29 -17.95
CA GLY A 144 -2.60 -2.13 -16.77
C GLY A 144 -1.68 -1.76 -15.59
N ASP A 145 -2.22 -1.84 -14.37
CA ASP A 145 -1.51 -1.46 -13.15
C ASP A 145 -0.20 -2.23 -12.93
N LYS A 146 -0.13 -3.48 -13.38
CA LYS A 146 1.09 -4.32 -13.34
C LYS A 146 2.28 -3.63 -14.00
N TYR A 147 2.05 -3.01 -15.17
CA TYR A 147 3.09 -2.31 -15.89
C TYR A 147 3.57 -1.07 -15.13
N PHE A 148 2.64 -0.30 -14.56
CA PHE A 148 2.99 0.87 -13.74
C PHE A 148 3.79 0.48 -12.50
N VAL A 149 3.33 -0.51 -11.74
CA VAL A 149 4.07 -0.99 -10.56
C VAL A 149 5.46 -1.46 -10.94
N LEU A 150 5.59 -2.22 -12.02
CA LEU A 150 6.88 -2.70 -12.48
C LEU A 150 7.81 -1.55 -12.88
N SER A 151 7.31 -0.62 -13.69
CA SER A 151 8.09 0.52 -14.15
C SER A 151 8.53 1.40 -12.97
N LEU A 152 7.61 1.73 -12.06
CA LEU A 152 7.89 2.58 -10.91
C LEU A 152 8.87 1.93 -9.92
N ASN A 153 8.85 0.60 -9.76
CA ASN A 153 9.81 -0.10 -8.92
C ASN A 153 11.22 -0.24 -9.54
N SER A 154 11.45 0.26 -10.75
CA SER A 154 12.80 0.27 -11.34
C SER A 154 13.71 1.32 -10.72
N TYR A 155 15.00 1.02 -10.73
CA TYR A 155 16.06 1.92 -10.29
C TYR A 155 16.03 3.24 -11.06
N LEU A 156 15.75 3.18 -12.38
CA LEU A 156 15.64 4.36 -13.22
C LEU A 156 14.59 5.35 -12.70
N HIS A 157 13.37 4.88 -12.43
CA HIS A 157 12.30 5.76 -11.95
C HIS A 157 12.60 6.31 -10.56
N PHE A 158 13.17 5.47 -9.69
CA PHE A 158 13.63 5.90 -8.39
C PHE A 158 14.66 7.03 -8.51
N LYS A 159 15.71 6.87 -9.32
CA LYS A 159 16.72 7.92 -9.55
C LYS A 159 16.11 9.19 -10.14
N VAL A 160 15.23 9.05 -11.12
CA VAL A 160 14.55 10.20 -11.73
C VAL A 160 13.74 10.98 -10.68
N LEU A 161 13.02 10.30 -9.79
CA LEU A 161 12.35 10.96 -8.67
C LEU A 161 13.36 11.69 -7.79
N ARG A 162 14.34 10.96 -7.25
CA ARG A 162 15.21 11.45 -6.17
C ARG A 162 16.08 12.61 -6.62
N GLU A 163 16.58 12.56 -7.85
CA GLU A 163 17.54 13.55 -8.35
C GLU A 163 16.84 14.79 -8.94
N PHE A 164 15.61 14.66 -9.46
CA PHE A 164 14.97 15.73 -10.23
C PHE A 164 13.66 16.26 -9.66
N PHE A 165 12.91 15.47 -8.89
CA PHE A 165 11.56 15.84 -8.46
C PHE A 165 11.41 15.98 -6.95
N ASN A 166 11.87 15.01 -6.17
CA ASN A 166 11.74 15.03 -4.71
C ASN A 166 12.83 14.15 -4.05
N ASN A 167 13.76 14.81 -3.36
CA ASN A 167 14.84 14.18 -2.60
C ASN A 167 14.53 13.99 -1.11
N THR A 168 13.29 14.26 -0.67
CA THR A 168 12.83 14.05 0.72
C THR A 168 12.20 12.66 0.88
N VAL A 169 12.06 12.16 2.11
CA VAL A 169 11.47 10.85 2.37
C VAL A 169 9.97 10.77 2.06
N ASN A 170 9.26 11.91 2.06
CA ASN A 170 7.82 11.97 1.91
C ASN A 170 7.43 12.13 0.43
N ILE A 171 6.92 11.07 -0.17
CA ILE A 171 6.56 10.98 -1.59
C ILE A 171 5.05 11.12 -1.75
N GLN A 172 4.63 12.23 -2.35
CA GLN A 172 3.23 12.58 -2.51
C GLN A 172 2.70 12.25 -3.91
N MET A 173 1.38 12.27 -4.07
CA MET A 173 0.69 12.09 -5.36
C MET A 173 1.26 13.00 -6.47
N ASN A 174 1.65 14.22 -6.10
CA ASN A 174 2.22 15.20 -7.02
C ASN A 174 3.59 14.82 -7.57
N ASP A 175 4.31 13.92 -6.92
CA ASP A 175 5.63 13.48 -7.34
C ASP A 175 5.50 12.33 -8.33
N ILE A 176 4.70 11.32 -8.00
CA ILE A 176 4.47 10.15 -8.85
C ILE A 176 3.86 10.55 -10.20
N ARG A 177 2.90 11.50 -10.22
CA ARG A 177 2.27 11.94 -11.48
C ARG A 177 3.20 12.67 -12.44
N LYS A 178 4.40 13.08 -12.01
CA LYS A 178 5.40 13.75 -12.85
C LYS A 178 6.38 12.76 -13.50
N LEU A 179 6.42 11.52 -13.02
CA LEU A 179 7.37 10.54 -13.53
C LEU A 179 7.03 10.17 -14.99
N PRO A 180 8.02 10.17 -15.89
CA PRO A 180 7.79 9.86 -17.28
C PRO A 180 7.51 8.37 -17.46
N ILE A 181 6.32 8.00 -17.95
CA ILE A 181 5.98 6.62 -18.32
C ILE A 181 6.01 6.48 -19.84
N LYS A 182 6.92 5.66 -20.36
CA LYS A 182 7.02 5.38 -21.79
C LYS A 182 5.98 4.33 -22.17
N ILE A 183 5.26 4.55 -23.26
CA ILE A 183 4.29 3.57 -23.78
C ILE A 183 5.06 2.43 -24.47
N PRO A 184 5.00 1.18 -23.98
CA PRO A 184 5.65 0.04 -24.60
C PRO A 184 4.88 -0.45 -25.84
N SER A 185 5.53 -1.21 -26.71
CA SER A 185 4.82 -2.03 -27.70
C SER A 185 4.04 -3.15 -27.03
N GLU A 186 3.04 -3.72 -27.70
CA GLU A 186 2.25 -4.83 -27.15
C GLU A 186 3.11 -6.04 -26.75
N LYS A 187 4.18 -6.31 -27.50
CA LYS A 187 5.11 -7.40 -27.20
C LYS A 187 5.89 -7.11 -25.91
N GLU A 188 6.42 -5.90 -25.78
CA GLU A 188 7.13 -5.47 -24.57
C GLU A 188 6.19 -5.48 -23.36
N LEU A 189 4.97 -4.96 -23.50
CA LEU A 189 3.98 -4.95 -22.43
C LEU A 189 3.67 -6.36 -21.92
N LYS A 190 3.49 -7.34 -22.83
CA LYS A 190 3.30 -8.75 -22.45
C LYS A 190 4.52 -9.31 -21.71
N THR A 191 5.74 -8.94 -22.13
CA THR A 191 6.96 -9.37 -21.45
C THR A 191 7.07 -8.76 -20.05
N PHE A 192 6.81 -7.46 -19.90
CA PHE A 192 6.78 -6.78 -18.60
C PHE A 192 5.75 -7.40 -17.67
N ASN A 193 4.51 -7.60 -18.14
CA ASN A 193 3.45 -8.19 -17.32
C ASN A 193 3.80 -9.61 -16.86
N LYS A 194 4.45 -10.42 -17.71
CA LYS A 194 4.95 -11.74 -17.31
C LYS A 194 5.99 -11.65 -16.20
N LYS A 195 6.93 -10.70 -16.27
CA LYS A 195 7.95 -10.49 -15.24
C LYS A 195 7.35 -10.02 -13.92
N PHE A 196 6.34 -9.16 -14.00
CA PHE A 196 5.56 -8.79 -12.83
C PHE A 196 4.87 -10.01 -12.20
N ASP A 197 4.27 -10.89 -13.00
CA ASP A 197 3.59 -12.09 -12.50
C ASP A 197 4.55 -13.06 -11.78
N GLU A 198 5.81 -13.14 -12.22
CA GLU A 198 6.87 -13.89 -11.51
C GLU A 198 7.12 -13.29 -10.11
N CYS A 199 7.23 -11.95 -9.99
CA CYS A 199 7.40 -11.28 -8.70
C CYS A 199 6.17 -11.48 -7.79
N LEU A 200 4.96 -11.38 -8.36
CA LEU A 200 3.71 -11.54 -7.64
C LEU A 200 3.56 -12.95 -7.06
N ALA A 201 3.94 -13.99 -7.81
CA ALA A 201 3.88 -15.37 -7.34
C ALA A 201 4.75 -15.56 -6.08
N ILE A 202 6.00 -15.10 -6.12
CA ILE A 202 6.93 -15.18 -4.98
C ILE A 202 6.39 -14.42 -3.77
N LYS A 203 5.84 -13.22 -3.96
CA LYS A 203 5.22 -12.44 -2.87
C LYS A 203 4.03 -13.18 -2.25
N LYS A 204 3.22 -13.88 -3.04
CA LYS A 204 2.08 -14.65 -2.52
C LYS A 204 2.52 -15.87 -1.71
N GLU A 205 3.57 -16.58 -2.13
CA GLU A 205 4.18 -17.66 -1.35
C GLU A 205 4.67 -17.16 0.02
N TYR A 206 5.30 -15.97 0.04
CA TYR A 206 5.73 -15.32 1.29
C TYR A 206 4.56 -15.01 2.23
N PHE A 207 3.49 -14.36 1.74
CA PHE A 207 2.33 -14.03 2.57
C PHE A 207 1.51 -15.28 2.99
N ALA A 208 1.56 -16.36 2.21
CA ALA A 208 1.02 -17.66 2.59
C ALA A 208 1.87 -18.39 3.66
N GLY A 209 3.06 -17.86 3.99
CA GLY A 209 3.99 -18.47 4.95
C GLY A 209 4.74 -19.69 4.41
N GLU A 210 4.77 -19.87 3.09
CA GLU A 210 5.44 -21.01 2.43
C GLU A 210 6.95 -20.81 2.33
N ILE A 211 7.39 -19.55 2.21
CA ILE A 211 8.79 -19.14 2.21
C ILE A 211 9.01 -18.00 3.22
N ASP A 212 10.23 -17.90 3.76
CA ASP A 212 10.60 -16.77 4.62
C ASP A 212 11.06 -15.55 3.82
N ARG A 213 11.34 -14.44 4.53
CA ARG A 213 11.77 -13.19 3.91
C ARG A 213 13.11 -13.31 3.19
N ALA A 214 14.05 -14.08 3.72
CA ALA A 214 15.39 -14.21 3.15
C ALA A 214 15.33 -14.98 1.82
N GLU A 215 14.55 -16.07 1.79
CA GLU A 215 14.29 -16.85 0.58
C GLU A 215 13.52 -16.02 -0.47
N MET A 216 12.47 -15.30 -0.06
CA MET A 216 11.73 -14.38 -0.94
C MET A 216 12.67 -13.35 -1.58
N ASN A 217 13.54 -12.70 -0.78
CA ASN A 217 14.52 -11.74 -1.28
C ASN A 217 15.55 -12.39 -2.23
N ALA A 218 16.00 -13.60 -1.93
CA ALA A 218 16.94 -14.33 -2.80
C ALA A 218 16.32 -14.65 -4.18
N GLN A 219 15.04 -15.00 -4.23
CA GLN A 219 14.34 -15.28 -5.47
C GLN A 219 13.97 -14.01 -6.26
N LEU A 220 13.58 -12.92 -5.58
CA LEU A 220 13.21 -11.66 -6.23
C LEU A 220 14.41 -10.94 -6.86
N ARG A 221 15.55 -10.85 -6.15
CA ARG A 221 16.73 -10.09 -6.59
C ARG A 221 17.13 -10.28 -8.07
N PRO A 222 17.30 -11.50 -8.60
CA PRO A 222 17.66 -11.67 -10.01
C PRO A 222 16.56 -11.19 -10.98
N ILE A 223 15.29 -11.32 -10.61
CA ILE A 223 14.16 -10.85 -11.43
C ILE A 223 14.10 -9.32 -11.42
N GLU A 224 14.33 -8.70 -10.27
CA GLU A 224 14.37 -7.25 -10.12
C GLU A 224 15.51 -6.62 -10.93
N ALA A 225 16.69 -7.26 -10.98
CA ALA A 225 17.79 -6.85 -11.84
C ALA A 225 17.43 -6.95 -13.34
N GLU A 226 16.75 -8.02 -13.76
CA GLU A 226 16.26 -8.14 -15.15
C GLU A 226 15.22 -7.06 -15.48
N ILE A 227 14.33 -6.74 -14.54
CA ILE A 227 13.36 -5.65 -14.67
C ILE A 227 14.07 -4.31 -14.89
N ASP A 228 15.12 -4.01 -14.12
CA ASP A 228 15.92 -2.80 -14.29
C ASP A 228 16.56 -2.72 -15.69
N GLU A 229 17.13 -3.82 -16.18
CA GLU A 229 17.66 -3.88 -17.55
C GLU A 229 16.58 -3.67 -18.62
N MET A 230 15.41 -4.29 -18.44
CA MET A 230 14.28 -4.14 -19.35
C MET A 230 13.76 -2.69 -19.40
N VAL A 231 13.65 -2.04 -18.24
CA VAL A 231 13.23 -0.63 -18.17
C VAL A 231 14.30 0.28 -18.76
N ASN A 232 15.59 0.11 -18.43
CA ASN A 232 16.66 0.89 -19.04
C ASN A 232 16.66 0.78 -20.57
N LYS A 233 16.52 -0.45 -21.09
CA LYS A 233 16.39 -0.69 -22.53
C LYS A 233 15.18 0.01 -23.13
N LEU A 234 14.02 -0.05 -22.46
CA LEU A 234 12.82 0.65 -22.92
C LEU A 234 13.07 2.14 -23.06
N TYR A 235 13.79 2.77 -22.13
CA TYR A 235 14.11 4.20 -22.16
C TYR A 235 15.35 4.55 -23.00
N GLY A 236 16.06 3.56 -23.55
CA GLY A 236 17.28 3.78 -24.34
C GLY A 236 18.49 4.20 -23.48
N ILE A 237 18.52 3.76 -22.22
CA ILE A 237 19.62 3.99 -21.28
C ILE A 237 20.61 2.83 -21.36
N GLU A 238 21.88 3.13 -21.63
CA GLU A 238 22.97 2.16 -21.71
C GLU A 238 23.91 2.20 -20.49
N ALA A 239 23.72 3.20 -19.61
CA ALA A 239 24.52 3.37 -18.41
C ALA A 239 24.27 2.21 -17.43
N LYS A 240 25.35 1.60 -16.94
CA LYS A 240 25.33 0.60 -15.88
C LYS A 240 25.93 1.23 -14.63
N GLU A 241 25.09 1.55 -13.66
CA GLU A 241 25.53 1.87 -12.31
C GLU A 241 25.52 0.61 -11.45
N GLU A 242 26.50 0.46 -10.58
CA GLU A 242 26.49 -0.58 -9.56
C GLU A 242 25.45 -0.19 -8.50
N ILE A 243 24.38 -0.98 -8.41
CA ILE A 243 23.32 -0.76 -7.43
C ILE A 243 23.80 -1.38 -6.12
N VAL A 244 24.27 -0.53 -5.21
CA VAL A 244 24.63 -0.94 -3.84
C VAL A 244 23.34 -0.99 -3.03
N LEU A 245 22.81 -2.20 -2.84
CA LEU A 245 21.72 -2.45 -1.90
C LEU A 245 22.28 -2.39 -0.48
N ASP A 246 21.73 -1.52 0.37
CA ASP A 246 22.11 -1.44 1.78
C ASP A 246 21.48 -2.63 2.53
N GLU A 247 22.30 -3.42 3.23
CA GLU A 247 21.85 -4.57 4.05
C GLU A 247 20.88 -4.12 5.16
N LEU A 248 20.90 -2.83 5.53
CA LEU A 248 19.97 -2.22 6.49
C LEU A 248 18.53 -2.03 5.96
N GLU A 249 18.26 -2.24 4.66
CA GLU A 249 16.86 -2.38 4.20
C GLU A 249 16.17 -3.63 4.79
N GLU A 250 16.93 -4.61 5.30
CA GLU A 250 16.40 -5.87 5.86
C GLU A 250 16.01 -5.79 7.34
N GLU A 251 16.53 -4.83 8.10
CA GLU A 251 16.27 -4.68 9.54
C GLU A 251 15.88 -3.24 9.88
N VAL A 252 14.59 -2.92 9.80
CA VAL A 252 14.07 -1.76 10.52
C VAL A 252 12.96 -2.19 11.47
N PHE A 253 13.36 -2.74 12.62
CA PHE A 253 12.55 -2.67 13.83
C PHE A 253 12.63 -1.23 14.36
N ILE A 254 11.71 -0.35 13.94
CA ILE A 254 11.53 0.94 14.62
C ILE A 254 10.70 0.67 15.87
N THR A 255 11.34 0.75 17.04
CA THR A 255 10.66 0.86 18.34
C THR A 255 9.77 2.11 18.32
N GLU A 256 8.55 2.01 18.85
CA GLU A 256 7.42 2.97 18.76
C GLU A 256 7.65 4.40 19.31
N GLU A 257 8.88 4.88 19.44
CA GLU A 257 9.20 6.20 19.99
C GLU A 257 9.64 7.18 18.89
N THR A 258 8.73 7.57 17.99
CA THR A 258 8.76 8.90 17.34
C THR A 258 7.41 9.16 16.68
N GLU A 259 6.38 9.42 17.47
CA GLU A 259 5.29 10.33 17.10
C GLU A 259 5.25 11.45 18.15
N GLU A 260 6.35 12.20 18.25
CA GLU A 260 6.33 13.53 18.86
C GLU A 260 6.54 14.56 17.74
N ASP A 261 5.70 15.59 17.81
CA ASP A 261 5.77 16.87 17.10
C ASP A 261 5.33 16.93 15.64
N GLU A 262 4.01 17.01 15.44
CA GLU A 262 3.45 18.03 14.54
C GLU A 262 2.20 18.66 15.21
N ASP A 263 2.26 19.99 15.37
CA ASP A 263 1.30 20.91 16.02
C ASP A 263 -0.16 20.80 15.51
#